data_AF-A0A1Q3WSW5-F1
#
_entry.id   AF-A0A1Q3WSW5-F1
#
_cell.length_a   1.000
_cell.length_b   1.000
_cell.length_c   1.000
_cell.angle_alpha   90.00
_cell.angle_beta   90.00
_cell.angle_gamma   90.00
#
_symmetry.space_group_name_H-M   'P 1'
#
loop_
_entity.id
_entity.type
_entity.pdbx_description
1 polymer ?
#
loop_
_entity_poly.entity_id
_entity_poly.type
_entity_poly.pdbx_seq_one_letter_code
_entity_poly.pdbx_strand_id
1 'polypeptide(L)' 'MNQVISEGDRVQVTRIIKGYERGKYNATVLNWTPNGLLKVKNANDGTVKNVSSNNVKKRADKPKTL' A
#
# COMPACT_ATOMS: atom_id res chain seq x y z
N MET A 1 17.11 -7.67 -2.48
CA MET A 1 15.93 -8.57 -2.50
C MET A 1 14.71 -7.70 -2.80
N ASN A 2 14.10 -7.82 -3.98
CA ASN A 2 12.91 -7.03 -4.32
C ASN A 2 11.74 -7.56 -3.48
N GLN A 3 11.27 -6.76 -2.51
CA GLN A 3 10.14 -7.16 -1.68
C GLN A 3 8.88 -7.23 -2.54
N VAL A 4 8.41 -8.45 -2.81
CA VAL A 4 7.15 -8.67 -3.50
C VAL A 4 6.02 -8.23 -2.56
N ILE A 5 5.23 -7.26 -3.02
CA ILE A 5 4.05 -6.75 -2.31
C ILE A 5 2.85 -7.61 -2.71
N SER A 6 2.20 -8.22 -1.73
CA SER A 6 1.07 -9.13 -1.90
C SER A 6 -0.15 -8.67 -1.12
N GLU A 7 -1.31 -9.23 -1.46
CA GLU A 7 -2.55 -9.04 -0.71
C GLU A 7 -2.38 -9.40 0.77
N GLY A 8 -2.93 -8.56 1.65
CA GLY A 8 -2.85 -8.66 3.10
C GLY A 8 -1.60 -8.04 3.73
N ASP A 9 -0.59 -7.67 2.94
CA ASP A 9 0.63 -7.06 3.46
C ASP A 9 0.36 -5.70 4.11
N ARG A 10 1.07 -5.42 5.20
CA ARG A 10 1.12 -4.08 5.80
C ARG A 10 2.18 -3.26 5.08
N VAL A 11 1.79 -2.09 4.61
CA VAL A 11 2.64 -1.20 3.82
C VAL A 11 2.60 0.23 4.35
N GLN A 12 3.64 1.00 4.03
CA GLN A 12 3.63 2.45 4.16
C GLN A 12 3.54 3.06 2.75
N VAL A 13 2.60 3.98 2.57
CA VAL A 13 2.35 4.64 1.30
C VAL A 13 2.80 6.10 1.40
N THR A 14 3.61 6.53 0.43
CA THR A 14 3.95 7.94 0.24
C THR A 14 2.81 8.63 -0.51
N ARG A 15 2.21 9.65 0.11
CA ARG A 15 1.11 10.42 -0.47
C ARG A 15 1.67 11.48 -1.41
N ILE A 16 1.43 11.31 -2.70
CA ILE A 16 1.77 12.29 -3.73
C ILE A 16 0.52 13.08 -4.11
N ILE A 17 0.58 14.40 -4.08
CA ILE A 17 -0.49 15.30 -4.55
C ILE A 17 0.12 16.29 -5.54
N LYS A 18 -0.38 16.29 -6.78
CA LYS A 18 0.12 17.14 -7.88
C LYS A 18 1.64 17.00 -8.10
N GLY A 19 2.18 15.79 -7.96
CA GLY A 19 3.61 15.50 -8.12
C GLY A 19 4.48 15.73 -6.87
N TYR A 20 3.93 16.29 -5.80
CA TYR A 20 4.69 16.58 -4.57
C TYR A 20 4.35 15.60 -3.45
N GLU A 21 5.38 15.17 -2.71
CA GLU A 21 5.20 14.42 -1.47
C GLU A 21 4.52 15.28 -0.40
N ARG A 22 3.44 14.74 0.18
CA ARG A 22 2.62 15.39 1.22
C ARG A 22 2.60 14.61 2.54
N GLY A 23 3.46 13.61 2.66
CA GLY A 23 3.58 12.76 3.85
C GLY A 23 3.35 11.29 3.55
N LYS A 24 3.31 10.49 4.60
CA LYS A 24 3.23 9.02 4.54
C LYS A 24 2.12 8.52 5.45
N TYR A 25 1.49 7.41 5.07
CA TYR A 25 0.48 6.76 5.90
C TYR A 25 0.61 5.24 5.81
N ASN A 26 0.15 4.55 6.85
CA ASN A 26 0.15 3.10 6.88
C ASN A 26 -1.13 2.56 6.24
N ALA A 27 -1.02 1.46 5.51
CA ALA A 27 -2.14 0.83 4.83
C ALA A 27 -1.97 -0.69 4.78
N THR A 28 -3.06 -1.38 4.46
CA THR A 28 -3.06 -2.82 4.12
C THR A 28 -3.35 -2.98 2.64
N VAL A 29 -2.61 -3.85 1.96
CA VAL A 29 -2.85 -4.17 0.56
C VAL A 29 -4.09 -5.05 0.45
N LEU A 30 -5.04 -4.63 -0.37
CA LEU A 30 -6.23 -5.42 -0.67
C LEU A 30 -6.00 -6.30 -1.88
N ASN A 31 -5.52 -5.74 -3.00
CA ASN A 31 -5.14 -6.50 -4.18
C ASN A 31 -4.37 -5.63 -5.18
N TRP A 32 -3.78 -6.28 -6.19
CA TRP A 32 -3.35 -5.60 -7.41
C TRP A 32 -4.55 -5.37 -8.34
N THR A 33 -4.63 -4.18 -8.91
CA THR A 33 -5.62 -3.87 -9.94
C THR A 33 -5.11 -4.31 -11.32
N PRO A 34 -6.01 -4.53 -12.31
CA PRO A 34 -5.61 -4.95 -13.66
C PRO A 34 -4.65 -3.99 -14.37
N ASN A 35 -4.67 -2.70 -14.01
CA ASN A 35 -3.76 -1.68 -14.54
C ASN A 35 -2.43 -1.56 -13.76
N GLY A 36 -2.11 -2.51 -12.88
CA GLY A 36 -0.82 -2.57 -12.19
C GLY A 36 -0.68 -1.59 -11.02
N LEU A 37 -1.79 -1.11 -10.44
CA LEU A 37 -1.78 -0.32 -9.20
C LEU A 37 -2.07 -1.22 -8.00
N LEU A 38 -1.70 -0.75 -6.81
CA LEU A 38 -2.08 -1.39 -5.55
C LEU A 38 -3.35 -0.75 -5.02
N LYS A 39 -4.40 -1.54 -4.84
CA LYS A 39 -5.56 -1.14 -4.05
C LYS A 39 -5.22 -1.34 -2.57
N VAL A 40 -5.25 -0.27 -1.79
CA VAL A 40 -4.87 -0.27 -0.38
C VAL A 40 -5.96 0.33 0.49
N LYS A 41 -6.09 -0.18 1.73
CA LYS A 41 -6.95 0.38 2.77
C LYS A 41 -6.09 1.11 3.80
N ASN A 42 -6.32 2.41 3.96
CA ASN A 42 -5.64 3.23 4.97
C ASN A 42 -5.97 2.71 6.38
N ALA A 43 -4.94 2.54 7.20
CA ALA A 43 -5.07 2.01 8.54
C ALA A 43 -5.78 2.97 9.51
N ASN A 44 -5.70 4.29 9.25
CA ASN A 44 -6.23 5.30 10.16
C ASN A 44 -7.72 5.58 9.97
N ASP A 45 -8.14 5.79 8.72
CA ASP A 45 -9.51 6.22 8.38
C ASP A 45 -10.30 5.16 7.60
N GLY A 46 -9.68 4.01 7.30
CA GLY A 46 -10.31 2.92 6.55
C GLY A 46 -10.55 3.22 5.07
N THR A 47 -10.12 4.38 4.56
CA THR A 47 -10.34 4.77 3.15
C THR A 47 -9.59 3.85 2.19
N VAL A 48 -10.23 3.54 1.06
CA VAL A 48 -9.66 2.67 0.03
C VAL A 48 -9.22 3.49 -1.16
N LYS A 49 -7.97 3.29 -1.62
CA LYS A 49 -7.38 4.02 -2.74
C LYS A 49 -6.52 3.12 -3.60
N ASN A 50 -6.40 3.47 -4.89
CA ASN A 50 -5.43 2.87 -5.79
C ASN A 50 -4.17 3.73 -5.80
N VAL A 51 -3.01 3.13 -5.60
CA VAL A 51 -1.72 3.82 -5.52
C VAL A 51 -0.66 3.11 -6.35
N SER A 52 0.29 3.88 -6.89
CA SER A 52 1.44 3.30 -7.59
C SER A 52 2.33 2.53 -6.61
N SER A 53 2.74 1.32 -6.98
CA SER A 53 3.68 0.50 -6.22
C SER A 53 5.03 1.17 -5.97
N ASN A 54 5.45 2.09 -6.85
CA ASN A 54 6.66 2.90 -6.67
C ASN A 54 6.59 3.79 -5.42
N ASN A 55 5.38 4.13 -4.97
CA ASN A 55 5.15 4.94 -3.78
C ASN A 55 4.85 4.10 -2.54
N VAL A 56 5.04 2.77 -2.60
CA VAL A 56 4.67 1.85 -1.53
C VAL A 56 5.91 1.11 -1.03
N LYS A 57 6.09 1.10 0.28
CA LYS A 57 7.13 0.33 0.97
C LYS A 57 6.49 -0.73 1.86
N LYS A 58 6.86 -2.00 1.65
CA LYS A 58 6.42 -3.11 2.51
C LYS A 58 6.97 -2.94 3.94
N ARG A 59 6.11 -3.16 4.93
CA ARG A 59 6.43 -3.05 6.37
C ARG A 59 6.36 -4.39 7.08
N ALA A 60 5.35 -5.18 6.78
CA ALA A 60 5.23 -6.54 7.29
C ALA A 60 4.42 -7.39 6.30
N ASP A 61 4.67 -8.69 6.31
CA ASP A 61 3.82 -9.66 5.64
C ASP A 61 2.41 -9.68 6.26
N LYS A 62 1.45 -10.20 5.50
CA LYS A 62 0.13 -10.51 6.04
C LYS A 62 0.24 -11.38 7.30
N PRO A 63 -0.66 -11.23 8.29
CA PRO A 63 -0.67 -12.10 9.46
C PRO A 63 -0.73 -13.57 9.03
N LYS A 64 0.17 -14.40 9.58
CA LYS A 64 0.04 -15.85 9.47
C LYS A 64 -1.12 -16.26 10.36
N THR A 65 -2.24 -16.67 9.77
CA THR A 65 -3.26 -17.40 10.53
C THR A 65 -2.64 -18.77 10.87
N LEU A 66 -2.40 -19.01 12.16
CA LEU A 66 -2.00 -20.30 12.70
C LEU A 66 -3.20 -21.24 12.78
#